data_AF-A0A973Z156-F1
#
_entry.id   AF-A0A973Z156-F1
#
_cell.length_a   1.000
_cell.length_b   1.000
_cell.length_c   1.000
_cell.angle_alpha   90.00
_cell.angle_beta   90.00
_cell.angle_gamma   90.00
#
_symmetry.space_group_name_H-M   'P 1'
#
loop_
_entity.id
_entity.type
_entity.pdbx_description
1 polymer ?
#
loop_
_entity_poly.entity_id
_entity_poly.type
_entity_poly.pdbx_seq_one_letter_code
_entity_poly.pdbx_strand_id
1 'polypeptide(L)'
;MEFVIALLHPPARFRALPDRWGRILRVLWVLMFGLSVLTVVVSTLYAVRASYSVQPIITQFGLDFEISTEGELTVGTLAPQGAKPEVPVTAKVLAVDGKAVSPDLQIADFADLLAKAPGPNVRVTLQQPDGRSVEVTKSRDKDLIAGQWDRDVRIWARLFMALLACSALLACSVLLALRRPNDPVAMLLSFAFVAMVGAIDPPMQFWLWTNQDVVLDVLGAIFLYLLIMALAAFPDGVFVPRFLRWLIPLGIPLAILVSIPSIDEDLQGVVGVGALIGVLASQFIRFRRQPAGIVRQQIKWAGFGFASGLLLIMGAILLAAAMPEDPSQQSPLMALTILLLFSAGMAAMALGLLVALTRFRLWEADTVITRSAAYAVVTLIVGVVWAASSDLVKLVITEVMGRESEAGATTVGAIIAAGVFSPTQNAVLGWTRQHFGGPLDQIRDAAKRLKSWGLTEAPEEVATRALAIIDQAVHPNASAIVLDTAMSHELIAARDATSADDPRLVERLTLQDEESSVGTLLIGRRSDGNRYNRQELEAIREIIPSLAEALRVSRGRFSRENAMQQRMEEMAARLAQLEGGAPKPA
;
A
#
# COMPACT_ATOMS: atom_id res chain seq x y z
N MET A 1 -2.34 -34.86 -22.05
CA MET A 1 -3.52 -34.38 -22.80
C MET A 1 -4.17 -33.16 -22.15
N GLU A 2 -4.47 -33.16 -20.85
CA GLU A 2 -5.10 -32.01 -20.17
C GLU A 2 -4.31 -30.69 -20.24
N PHE A 3 -2.98 -30.73 -20.14
CA PHE A 3 -2.13 -29.54 -20.24
C PHE A 3 -2.19 -28.86 -21.62
N VAL A 4 -2.20 -29.65 -22.70
CA VAL A 4 -2.29 -29.15 -24.08
C VAL A 4 -3.68 -28.56 -24.35
N ILE A 5 -4.74 -29.17 -23.81
CA ILE A 5 -6.11 -28.64 -23.91
C ILE A 5 -6.24 -27.32 -23.13
N ALA A 6 -5.61 -27.21 -21.95
CA ALA A 6 -5.58 -25.98 -21.16
C ALA A 6 -4.81 -24.83 -21.85
N LEU A 7 -3.78 -25.15 -22.64
CA LEU A 7 -3.03 -24.19 -23.46
C LEU A 7 -3.86 -23.66 -24.64
N LEU A 8 -4.66 -24.52 -25.27
CA LEU A 8 -5.52 -24.16 -26.40
C LEU A 8 -6.81 -23.43 -25.97
N HIS A 9 -7.27 -23.66 -24.73
CA HIS A 9 -8.47 -23.02 -24.16
C HIS A 9 -8.21 -22.53 -22.73
N PRO A 10 -7.42 -21.45 -22.56
CA PRO A 10 -7.10 -20.92 -21.24
C PRO A 10 -8.37 -20.59 -20.43
N PRO A 11 -8.42 -20.92 -19.13
CA PRO A 11 -9.58 -20.69 -18.29
C PRO A 11 -9.81 -19.20 -18.07
N ALA A 12 -11.08 -18.77 -18.06
CA ALA A 12 -11.44 -17.37 -17.80
C ALA A 12 -11.30 -16.97 -16.31
N ARG A 13 -11.01 -17.93 -15.42
CA ARG A 13 -10.83 -17.74 -13.99
C ARG A 13 -9.76 -18.68 -13.45
N PHE A 14 -8.81 -18.16 -12.70
CA PHE A 14 -7.96 -18.97 -11.85
C PHE A 14 -8.80 -19.59 -10.72
N ARG A 15 -8.91 -20.92 -10.73
CA ARG A 15 -9.56 -21.66 -9.65
C ARG A 15 -8.63 -21.72 -8.45
N ALA A 16 -9.22 -21.88 -7.25
CA ALA A 16 -8.44 -22.16 -6.05
C ALA A 16 -7.52 -23.37 -6.31
N LEU A 17 -6.28 -23.26 -5.85
CA LEU A 17 -5.28 -24.30 -6.06
C LEU A 17 -5.72 -25.58 -5.33
N PRO A 18 -5.75 -26.75 -6.01
CA PRO A 18 -5.95 -28.02 -5.32
C PRO A 18 -4.87 -28.22 -4.25
N ASP A 19 -5.21 -28.79 -3.09
CA ASP A 19 -4.32 -28.89 -1.93
C ASP A 19 -2.96 -29.55 -2.23
N ARG A 20 -2.91 -30.46 -3.22
CA ARG A 20 -1.65 -31.07 -3.71
C ARG A 20 -0.71 -30.03 -4.32
N TRP A 21 -1.23 -29.18 -5.21
CA TRP A 21 -0.47 -28.17 -5.93
C TRP A 21 -0.13 -27.00 -5.02
N GLY A 22 -1.05 -26.63 -4.12
CA GLY A 22 -0.79 -25.62 -3.08
C GLY A 22 0.35 -26.01 -2.11
N ARG A 23 0.56 -27.30 -1.85
CA ARG A 23 1.73 -27.77 -1.07
C ARG A 23 3.04 -27.66 -1.85
N ILE A 24 3.05 -28.12 -3.11
CA ILE A 24 4.24 -28.06 -3.97
C ILE A 24 4.67 -26.60 -4.19
N LEU A 25 3.73 -25.72 -4.54
CA LEU A 25 4.01 -24.31 -4.74
C LEU A 25 4.51 -23.63 -3.47
N ARG A 26 4.05 -24.05 -2.28
CA ARG A 26 4.59 -23.54 -1.01
C ARG A 26 6.02 -23.97 -0.76
N VAL A 27 6.37 -25.22 -1.03
CA VAL A 27 7.76 -25.69 -0.90
C VAL A 27 8.67 -24.93 -1.86
N LEU A 28 8.24 -24.81 -3.12
CA LEU A 28 8.96 -24.03 -4.13
C LEU A 28 9.11 -22.56 -3.69
N TRP A 29 8.04 -21.97 -3.18
CA TRP A 29 8.06 -20.60 -2.67
C TRP A 29 9.02 -20.43 -1.50
N VAL A 30 9.04 -21.34 -0.51
CA VAL A 30 9.98 -21.29 0.62
C VAL A 30 11.42 -21.37 0.14
N LEU A 31 11.72 -22.22 -0.86
CA LEU A 31 13.05 -22.32 -1.44
C LEU A 31 13.45 -21.02 -2.14
N MET A 32 12.57 -20.45 -2.97
CA MET A 32 12.85 -19.18 -3.65
C MET A 32 12.97 -18.02 -2.68
N PHE A 33 12.14 -17.98 -1.64
CA PHE A 33 12.20 -16.98 -0.57
C PHE A 33 13.54 -17.07 0.18
N GLY A 34 13.94 -18.27 0.58
CA GLY A 34 15.22 -18.51 1.23
C GLY A 34 16.42 -18.12 0.35
N LEU A 35 16.36 -18.45 -0.93
CA LEU A 35 17.37 -18.03 -1.91
C LEU A 35 17.43 -16.50 -2.04
N SER A 36 16.29 -15.83 -2.14
CA SER A 36 16.21 -14.37 -2.24
C SER A 36 16.77 -13.67 -0.99
N VAL A 37 16.45 -14.17 0.21
CA VAL A 37 17.05 -13.69 1.46
C VAL A 37 18.57 -13.89 1.46
N LEU A 38 19.04 -15.06 1.03
CA LEU A 38 20.47 -15.34 0.93
C LEU A 38 21.15 -14.37 -0.06
N THR A 39 20.55 -14.14 -1.22
CA THR A 39 21.03 -13.18 -2.22
C THR A 39 21.13 -11.78 -1.64
N VAL A 40 20.10 -11.29 -0.91
CA VAL A 40 20.16 -9.99 -0.21
C VAL A 40 21.30 -9.93 0.80
N VAL A 41 21.51 -10.98 1.61
CA VAL A 41 22.61 -11.01 2.58
C VAL A 41 23.97 -10.99 1.88
N VAL A 42 24.18 -11.86 0.88
CA VAL A 42 25.45 -11.97 0.14
C VAL A 42 25.76 -10.67 -0.61
N SER A 43 24.79 -10.13 -1.34
CA SER A 43 24.93 -8.85 -2.06
C SER A 43 25.19 -7.67 -1.12
N THR A 44 24.57 -7.64 0.07
CA THR A 44 24.86 -6.60 1.07
C THR A 44 26.28 -6.69 1.59
N LEU A 45 26.74 -7.90 1.94
CA LEU A 45 28.12 -8.13 2.36
C LEU A 45 29.11 -7.76 1.26
N TYR A 46 28.77 -8.10 0.01
CA TYR A 46 29.55 -7.71 -1.16
C TYR A 46 29.59 -6.20 -1.34
N ALA A 47 28.45 -5.51 -1.25
CA ALA A 47 28.37 -4.05 -1.36
C ALA A 47 29.20 -3.35 -0.29
N VAL A 48 29.16 -3.82 0.97
CA VAL A 48 30.02 -3.30 2.05
C VAL A 48 31.49 -3.56 1.72
N ARG A 49 31.87 -4.77 1.32
CA ARG A 49 33.25 -5.08 0.93
C ARG A 49 33.72 -4.19 -0.22
N ALA A 50 32.93 -4.10 -1.28
CA ALA A 50 33.13 -3.22 -2.42
C ALA A 50 33.41 -1.77 -2.01
N SER A 51 32.53 -1.20 -1.18
CA SER A 51 32.63 0.18 -0.69
C SER A 51 33.87 0.45 0.16
N TYR A 52 34.30 -0.50 1.01
CA TYR A 52 35.37 -0.26 1.99
C TYR A 52 36.72 -0.87 1.62
N SER A 53 36.77 -1.86 0.71
CA SER A 53 38.02 -2.51 0.31
C SER A 53 38.39 -2.27 -1.15
N VAL A 54 37.41 -2.16 -2.07
CA VAL A 54 37.69 -2.05 -3.52
C VAL A 54 37.75 -0.57 -3.94
N GLN A 55 36.68 0.18 -3.70
CA GLN A 55 36.57 1.58 -4.11
C GLN A 55 37.72 2.46 -3.60
N PRO A 56 38.16 2.38 -2.32
CA PRO A 56 39.26 3.22 -1.84
C PRO A 56 40.59 2.97 -2.56
N ILE A 57 40.82 1.73 -3.03
CA ILE A 57 42.04 1.38 -3.77
C ILE A 57 42.06 2.05 -5.15
N ILE A 58 40.90 2.24 -5.78
CA ILE A 58 40.78 2.93 -7.06
C ILE A 58 40.88 4.44 -6.85
N THR A 59 40.19 4.98 -5.83
CA THR A 59 40.17 6.43 -5.54
C THR A 59 41.54 6.98 -5.13
N GLN A 60 42.40 6.23 -4.42
CA GLN A 60 43.78 6.67 -4.13
C GLN A 60 44.64 6.88 -5.37
N PHE A 61 44.28 6.30 -6.52
CA PHE A 61 44.96 6.55 -7.79
C PHE A 61 44.30 7.68 -8.58
N GLY A 62 43.39 8.45 -7.98
CA GLY A 62 42.66 9.52 -8.68
C GLY A 62 41.89 8.99 -9.89
N LEU A 63 41.35 7.77 -9.77
CA LEU A 63 40.49 7.13 -10.74
C LEU A 63 39.08 7.03 -10.18
N ASP A 64 38.11 7.09 -11.07
CA ASP A 64 36.70 6.84 -10.81
C ASP A 64 36.18 5.75 -11.75
N PHE A 65 35.08 5.10 -11.41
CA PHE A 65 34.55 4.01 -12.19
C PHE A 65 33.02 4.03 -12.23
N GLU A 66 32.50 3.48 -13.32
CA GLU A 66 31.09 3.16 -13.49
C GLU A 66 30.99 1.74 -14.07
N ILE A 67 29.88 1.06 -13.79
CA ILE A 67 29.58 -0.23 -14.40
C ILE A 67 28.36 -0.01 -15.26
N SER A 68 28.49 -0.27 -16.56
CA SER A 68 27.42 -0.07 -17.52
C SER A 68 26.22 -0.98 -17.21
N THR A 69 25.08 -0.71 -17.84
CA THR A 69 23.89 -1.58 -17.79
C THR A 69 24.18 -2.99 -18.30
N GLU A 70 25.19 -3.15 -19.16
CA GLU A 70 25.68 -4.42 -19.70
C GLU A 70 26.74 -5.10 -18.79
N GLY A 71 27.01 -4.56 -17.60
CA GLY A 71 28.00 -5.13 -16.68
C GLY A 71 29.46 -4.82 -17.02
N GLU A 72 29.73 -3.97 -18.01
CA GLU A 72 31.09 -3.60 -18.41
C GLU A 72 31.70 -2.53 -17.49
N LEU A 73 32.97 -2.70 -17.11
CA LEU A 73 33.71 -1.73 -16.30
C LEU A 73 34.20 -0.56 -17.18
N THR A 74 33.71 0.65 -16.90
CA THR A 74 34.26 1.89 -17.43
C THR A 74 35.02 2.65 -16.35
N VAL A 75 36.15 3.24 -16.72
CA VAL A 75 37.06 3.94 -15.81
C VAL A 75 37.34 5.33 -16.37
N GLY A 76 37.40 6.31 -15.48
CA GLY A 76 37.83 7.67 -15.78
C GLY A 76 38.76 8.20 -14.70
N THR A 77 39.16 9.45 -14.85
CA THR A 77 39.98 10.14 -13.84
C THR A 77 39.10 10.92 -12.89
N LEU A 78 39.40 10.87 -11.60
CA LEU A 78 38.73 11.69 -10.58
C LEU A 78 39.10 13.17 -10.81
N ALA A 79 38.10 14.05 -10.80
CA ALA A 79 38.29 15.50 -10.85
C ALA A 79 37.97 16.15 -9.49
N PRO A 80 38.67 17.21 -9.08
CA PRO A 80 38.25 18.05 -7.96
C PRO A 80 36.82 18.58 -8.18
N GLN A 81 36.05 18.79 -7.12
CA GLN A 81 34.67 19.32 -7.21
C GLN A 81 34.62 20.58 -8.09
N GLY A 82 33.86 20.54 -9.18
CA GLY A 82 33.70 21.64 -10.14
C GLY A 82 34.71 21.72 -11.28
N ALA A 83 35.68 20.79 -11.37
CA ALA A 83 36.59 20.66 -12.50
C ALA A 83 36.19 19.49 -13.42
N LYS A 84 36.50 19.59 -14.71
CA LYS A 84 36.29 18.48 -15.65
C LYS A 84 37.39 17.43 -15.49
N PRO A 85 37.04 16.14 -15.52
CA PRO A 85 38.03 15.07 -15.50
C PRO A 85 38.88 15.07 -16.78
N GLU A 86 40.14 14.68 -16.64
CA GLU A 86 41.09 14.52 -17.75
C GLU A 86 40.60 13.46 -18.74
N VAL A 87 40.03 12.36 -18.20
CA VAL A 87 39.34 11.32 -18.96
C VAL A 87 37.97 11.10 -18.33
N PRO A 88 36.85 11.25 -19.07
CA PRO A 88 35.52 10.94 -18.57
C PRO A 88 35.40 9.44 -18.22
N VAL A 89 34.46 9.08 -17.34
CA VAL A 89 34.22 7.70 -16.86
C VAL A 89 33.50 6.86 -17.92
N THR A 90 34.05 6.84 -19.13
CA THR A 90 33.50 6.13 -20.30
C THR A 90 34.53 5.23 -20.96
N ALA A 91 35.76 5.19 -20.46
CA ALA A 91 36.86 4.49 -21.12
C ALA A 91 37.05 3.06 -20.59
N LYS A 92 37.36 2.11 -21.48
CA LYS A 92 37.68 0.72 -21.11
C LYS A 92 39.15 0.57 -20.74
N VAL A 93 39.46 -0.30 -19.78
CA VAL A 93 40.86 -0.55 -19.37
C VAL A 93 41.51 -1.55 -20.33
N LEU A 94 42.54 -1.12 -21.06
CA LEU A 94 43.30 -1.99 -21.98
C LEU A 94 44.53 -2.61 -21.31
N ALA A 95 45.25 -1.83 -20.51
CA ALA A 95 46.48 -2.27 -19.87
C ALA A 95 46.74 -1.55 -18.54
N VAL A 96 47.38 -2.25 -17.60
CA VAL A 96 47.90 -1.70 -16.34
C VAL A 96 49.39 -2.02 -16.28
N ASP A 97 50.23 -0.98 -16.16
CA ASP A 97 51.69 -1.03 -16.24
C ASP A 97 52.22 -1.79 -17.47
N GLY A 98 51.58 -1.60 -18.62
CA GLY A 98 51.95 -2.24 -19.88
C GLY A 98 51.58 -3.72 -19.99
N LYS A 99 50.90 -4.30 -18.98
CA LYS A 99 50.29 -5.63 -19.08
C LYS A 99 48.86 -5.50 -19.58
N ALA A 100 48.57 -6.12 -20.72
CA ALA A 100 47.22 -6.19 -21.26
C ALA A 100 46.28 -6.87 -20.26
N VAL A 101 45.07 -6.34 -20.13
CA VAL A 101 44.05 -6.86 -19.22
C VAL A 101 42.89 -7.46 -20.04
N SER A 102 42.16 -8.41 -19.45
CA SER A 102 41.00 -9.03 -20.09
C SER A 102 39.93 -7.97 -20.41
N PRO A 103 39.21 -8.09 -21.54
CA PRO A 103 38.03 -7.28 -21.83
C PRO A 103 36.96 -7.39 -20.72
N ASP A 104 36.82 -8.57 -20.10
CA ASP A 104 35.84 -8.85 -19.05
C ASP A 104 36.37 -8.54 -17.64
N LEU A 105 37.24 -7.52 -17.52
CA LEU A 105 37.90 -7.19 -16.26
C LEU A 105 36.88 -6.79 -15.19
N GLN A 106 36.79 -7.60 -14.13
CA GLN A 106 35.97 -7.25 -12.97
C GLN A 106 36.63 -6.16 -12.13
N ILE A 107 35.79 -5.37 -11.46
CA ILE A 107 36.25 -4.26 -10.65
C ILE A 107 37.15 -4.69 -9.48
N ALA A 108 36.87 -5.84 -8.86
CA ALA A 108 37.69 -6.38 -7.79
C ALA A 108 39.10 -6.74 -8.30
N ASP A 109 39.18 -7.34 -9.50
CA ASP A 109 40.45 -7.70 -10.13
C ASP A 109 41.22 -6.45 -10.58
N PHE A 110 40.54 -5.42 -11.07
CA PHE A 110 41.14 -4.13 -11.40
C PHE A 110 41.77 -3.47 -10.17
N ALA A 111 41.03 -3.41 -9.05
CA ALA A 111 41.56 -2.90 -7.79
C ALA A 111 42.77 -3.73 -7.30
N ASP A 112 42.72 -5.05 -7.43
CA ASP A 112 43.83 -5.95 -7.09
C ASP A 112 45.07 -5.68 -7.95
N LEU A 113 44.90 -5.43 -9.26
CA LEU A 113 45.99 -5.07 -10.17
C LEU A 113 46.64 -3.73 -9.76
N LEU A 114 45.83 -2.71 -9.46
CA LEU A 114 46.31 -1.43 -8.96
C LEU A 114 47.01 -1.55 -7.59
N ALA A 115 46.51 -2.41 -6.70
CA ALA A 115 47.11 -2.65 -5.39
C ALA A 115 48.48 -3.33 -5.47
N LYS A 116 48.66 -4.25 -6.44
CA LYS A 116 49.89 -5.04 -6.65
C LYS A 116 50.92 -4.35 -7.56
N ALA A 117 50.57 -3.21 -8.16
CA ALA A 117 51.45 -2.48 -9.07
C ALA A 117 52.76 -2.02 -8.39
N PRO A 118 53.93 -2.24 -9.01
CA PRO A 118 55.22 -1.95 -8.41
C PRO A 118 55.56 -0.45 -8.51
N GLY A 119 55.34 0.29 -7.43
CA GLY A 119 55.81 1.68 -7.29
C GLY A 119 54.73 2.66 -6.84
N PRO A 120 55.09 3.94 -6.64
CA PRO A 120 54.14 4.99 -6.28
C PRO A 120 53.27 5.44 -7.46
N ASN A 121 53.71 5.19 -8.70
CA ASN A 121 53.03 5.61 -9.93
C ASN A 121 52.63 4.38 -10.75
N VAL A 122 51.39 4.36 -11.23
CA VAL A 122 50.84 3.29 -12.07
C VAL A 122 50.41 3.89 -13.41
N ARG A 123 50.79 3.22 -14.50
CA ARG A 123 50.37 3.59 -15.85
C ARG A 123 49.13 2.80 -16.24
N VAL A 124 48.04 3.50 -16.54
CA VAL A 124 46.78 2.87 -16.97
C VAL A 124 46.50 3.32 -18.39
N THR A 125 46.40 2.36 -19.31
CA THR A 125 46.00 2.60 -20.70
C THR A 125 44.48 2.43 -20.80
N LEU A 126 43.79 3.53 -21.09
CA LEU A 126 42.34 3.61 -21.22
C LEU A 126 41.97 3.77 -22.69
N GLN A 127 40.89 3.14 -23.14
CA GLN A 127 40.33 3.33 -24.48
C GLN A 127 39.00 4.06 -24.41
N GLN A 128 38.94 5.27 -24.97
CA GLN A 128 37.71 6.05 -25.07
C GLN A 128 36.72 5.42 -26.06
N PRO A 129 35.42 5.77 -25.97
CA PRO A 129 34.39 5.26 -26.89
C PRO A 129 34.67 5.57 -28.37
N ASP A 130 35.45 6.62 -28.67
CA ASP A 130 35.88 7.00 -30.02
C ASP A 130 37.02 6.11 -30.57
N GLY A 131 37.45 5.11 -29.80
CA GLY A 131 38.51 4.17 -30.14
C GLY A 131 39.92 4.67 -29.80
N ARG A 132 40.09 5.91 -29.32
CA ARG A 132 41.40 6.47 -28.96
C ARG A 132 41.91 5.90 -27.64
N SER A 133 43.18 5.47 -27.63
CA SER A 133 43.87 5.05 -26.42
C SER A 133 44.55 6.25 -25.74
N VAL A 134 44.23 6.50 -24.48
CA VAL A 134 44.84 7.51 -23.61
C VAL A 134 45.60 6.79 -22.50
N GLU A 135 46.89 7.06 -22.36
CA GLU A 135 47.71 6.53 -21.27
C GLU A 135 47.79 7.56 -20.15
N VAL A 136 47.31 7.22 -18.96
CA VAL A 136 47.29 8.10 -17.81
C VAL A 136 48.23 7.55 -16.74
N THR A 137 49.18 8.37 -16.29
CA THR A 137 50.06 8.02 -15.17
C THR A 137 49.50 8.61 -13.90
N LYS A 138 49.13 7.77 -12.93
CA LYS A 138 48.56 8.21 -11.65
C LYS A 138 49.43 7.81 -10.48
N SER A 139 49.68 8.75 -9.57
CA SER A 139 50.39 8.52 -8.32
C SER A 139 49.41 8.14 -7.21
N ARG A 140 49.82 7.25 -6.31
CA ARG A 140 49.06 6.93 -5.10
C ARG A 140 49.03 8.14 -4.18
N ASP A 141 47.85 8.73 -4.00
CA ASP A 141 47.56 9.83 -3.10
C ASP A 141 46.48 9.40 -2.09
N LYS A 142 46.85 9.40 -0.79
CA LYS A 142 45.96 9.00 0.31
C LYS A 142 45.02 10.14 0.73
N ASP A 143 45.36 11.37 0.39
CA ASP A 143 44.57 12.55 0.78
C ASP A 143 43.28 12.65 -0.06
N LEU A 144 43.24 12.00 -1.22
CA LEU A 144 42.01 11.81 -2.02
C LEU A 144 40.92 10.98 -1.30
N ILE A 145 41.28 10.28 -0.22
CA ILE A 145 40.34 9.55 0.64
C ILE A 145 40.07 10.32 1.95
N ALA A 146 40.69 11.49 2.16
CA ALA A 146 40.48 12.31 3.34
C ALA A 146 39.09 12.99 3.26
N GLY A 147 38.18 12.59 4.16
CA GLY A 147 36.76 12.99 4.12
C GLY A 147 35.74 11.85 4.18
N GLN A 148 36.13 10.70 4.75
CA GLN A 148 35.32 9.47 4.76
C GLN A 148 33.93 9.60 5.40
N TRP A 149 33.73 10.55 6.32
CA TRP A 149 32.46 10.68 7.06
C TRP A 149 31.24 10.88 6.14
N ASP A 150 31.32 11.81 5.18
CA ASP A 150 30.22 12.08 4.25
C ASP A 150 29.97 10.89 3.31
N ARG A 151 31.04 10.24 2.84
CA ARG A 151 30.95 9.02 2.01
C ARG A 151 30.29 7.87 2.77
N ASP A 152 30.75 7.58 3.98
CA ASP A 152 30.29 6.44 4.77
C ASP A 152 28.82 6.62 5.17
N VAL A 153 28.40 7.84 5.56
CA VAL A 153 26.99 8.17 5.81
C VAL A 153 26.13 7.92 4.58
N ARG A 154 26.57 8.33 3.39
CA ARG A 154 25.83 8.08 2.14
C ARG A 154 25.69 6.58 1.83
N ILE A 155 26.76 5.81 2.00
CA ILE A 155 26.76 4.36 1.75
C ILE A 155 25.81 3.65 2.72
N TRP A 156 25.88 3.97 4.01
CA TRP A 156 24.97 3.40 5.01
C TRP A 156 23.52 3.82 4.80
N ALA A 157 23.26 5.08 4.44
CA ALA A 157 21.92 5.57 4.12
C ALA A 157 21.34 4.83 2.91
N ARG A 158 22.14 4.65 1.85
CA ARG A 158 21.78 3.86 0.66
C ARG A 158 21.40 2.43 1.04
N LEU A 159 22.31 1.73 1.73
CA LEU A 159 22.10 0.32 2.13
C LEU A 159 20.90 0.18 3.05
N PHE A 160 20.72 1.09 4.01
CA PHE A 160 19.57 1.07 4.91
C PHE A 160 18.25 1.18 4.15
N MET A 161 18.15 2.12 3.20
CA MET A 161 16.93 2.30 2.41
C MET A 161 16.66 1.11 1.47
N ALA A 162 17.71 0.60 0.82
CA ALA A 162 17.62 -0.58 -0.05
C ALA A 162 17.15 -1.83 0.73
N LEU A 163 17.73 -2.06 1.92
CA LEU A 163 17.33 -3.15 2.82
C LEU A 163 15.91 -2.97 3.35
N LEU A 164 15.50 -1.74 3.65
CA LEU A 164 14.13 -1.44 4.07
C LEU A 164 13.13 -1.81 2.98
N ALA A 165 13.40 -1.45 1.72
CA ALA A 165 12.56 -1.83 0.59
C ALA A 165 12.53 -3.36 0.36
N CYS A 166 13.68 -4.02 0.39
CA CYS A 166 13.77 -5.48 0.32
C CYS A 166 12.94 -6.14 1.45
N SER A 167 13.07 -5.65 2.67
CA SER A 167 12.33 -6.17 3.83
C SER A 167 10.82 -6.00 3.68
N ALA A 168 10.37 -4.86 3.13
CA ALA A 168 8.95 -4.60 2.88
C ALA A 168 8.38 -5.57 1.83
N LEU A 169 9.11 -5.81 0.73
CA LEU A 169 8.71 -6.77 -0.31
C LEU A 169 8.69 -8.21 0.20
N LEU A 170 9.72 -8.63 0.94
CA LEU A 170 9.78 -9.95 1.57
C LEU A 170 8.65 -10.13 2.59
N ALA A 171 8.35 -9.12 3.40
CA ALA A 171 7.22 -9.15 4.34
C ALA A 171 5.88 -9.27 3.60
N CYS A 172 5.68 -8.51 2.51
CA CYS A 172 4.49 -8.63 1.67
C CYS A 172 4.37 -10.05 1.08
N SER A 173 5.47 -10.61 0.59
CA SER A 173 5.51 -11.95 0.03
C SER A 173 5.11 -13.01 1.05
N VAL A 174 5.72 -13.00 2.24
CA VAL A 174 5.45 -13.94 3.33
C VAL A 174 4.00 -13.83 3.81
N LEU A 175 3.52 -12.61 4.03
CA LEU A 175 2.17 -12.39 4.53
C LEU A 175 1.11 -12.89 3.53
N LEU A 176 1.32 -12.67 2.22
CA LEU A 176 0.43 -13.23 1.18
C LEU A 176 0.47 -14.76 1.15
N ALA A 177 1.67 -15.36 1.16
CA ALA A 177 1.82 -16.81 1.13
C ALA A 177 1.21 -17.51 2.37
N LEU A 178 1.34 -16.92 3.55
CA LEU A 178 0.82 -17.48 4.80
C LEU A 178 -0.69 -17.26 4.98
N ARG A 179 -1.21 -16.07 4.61
CA ARG A 179 -2.62 -15.72 4.82
C ARG A 179 -3.53 -16.24 3.70
N ARG A 180 -3.00 -16.41 2.49
CA ARG A 180 -3.78 -16.75 1.28
C ARG A 180 -3.10 -17.86 0.44
N PRO A 181 -2.68 -19.00 1.04
CA PRO A 181 -1.89 -20.03 0.32
C PRO A 181 -2.63 -20.70 -0.84
N ASN A 182 -3.96 -20.74 -0.80
CA ASN A 182 -4.80 -21.38 -1.83
C ASN A 182 -5.33 -20.37 -2.86
N ASP A 183 -5.03 -19.08 -2.69
CA ASP A 183 -5.41 -18.03 -3.63
C ASP A 183 -4.31 -17.87 -4.69
N PRO A 184 -4.62 -18.18 -5.97
CA PRO A 184 -3.63 -18.12 -7.04
C PRO A 184 -3.09 -16.71 -7.27
N VAL A 185 -3.91 -15.66 -7.08
CA VAL A 185 -3.46 -14.27 -7.29
C VAL A 185 -2.48 -13.86 -6.18
N ALA A 186 -2.76 -14.24 -4.93
CA ALA A 186 -1.87 -13.98 -3.82
C ALA A 186 -0.53 -14.71 -3.97
N MET A 187 -0.56 -15.97 -4.42
CA MET A 187 0.67 -16.73 -4.69
C MET A 187 1.48 -16.13 -5.84
N LEU A 188 0.85 -15.72 -6.94
CA LEU A 188 1.55 -15.05 -8.05
C LEU A 188 2.26 -13.77 -7.59
N LEU A 189 1.58 -12.92 -6.82
CA LEU A 189 2.19 -11.71 -6.25
C LEU A 189 3.31 -12.03 -5.25
N SER A 190 3.13 -13.07 -4.45
CA SER A 190 4.14 -13.51 -3.49
C SER A 190 5.43 -13.95 -4.18
N PHE A 191 5.34 -14.70 -5.28
CA PHE A 191 6.50 -15.02 -6.13
C PHE A 191 7.06 -13.79 -6.86
N ALA A 192 6.19 -12.90 -7.38
CA ALA A 192 6.62 -11.68 -8.03
C ALA A 192 7.49 -10.83 -7.08
N PHE A 193 7.07 -10.63 -5.84
CA PHE A 193 7.84 -9.85 -4.86
C PHE A 193 9.17 -10.51 -4.49
N VAL A 194 9.25 -11.86 -4.45
CA VAL A 194 10.51 -12.57 -4.22
C VAL A 194 11.49 -12.39 -5.38
N ALA A 195 10.99 -12.48 -6.62
CA ALA A 195 11.79 -12.21 -7.82
C ALA A 195 12.27 -10.75 -7.85
N MET A 196 11.40 -9.81 -7.50
CA MET A 196 11.75 -8.39 -7.48
C MET A 196 12.85 -8.06 -6.46
N VAL A 197 12.82 -8.67 -5.28
CA VAL A 197 13.88 -8.50 -4.28
C VAL A 197 15.24 -8.89 -4.84
N GLY A 198 15.30 -9.91 -5.68
CA GLY A 198 16.53 -10.33 -6.36
C GLY A 198 16.96 -9.42 -7.52
N ALA A 199 16.11 -8.47 -7.94
CA ALA A 199 16.33 -7.58 -9.08
C ALA A 199 16.46 -6.09 -8.67
N ILE A 200 16.39 -5.76 -7.38
CA ILE A 200 16.60 -4.40 -6.86
C ILE A 200 17.91 -4.32 -6.06
N ASP A 201 18.36 -3.11 -5.72
CA ASP A 201 19.52 -2.89 -4.85
C ASP A 201 19.29 -3.52 -3.45
N PRO A 202 20.28 -4.17 -2.81
CA PRO A 202 21.65 -4.46 -3.28
C PRO A 202 21.85 -5.58 -4.34
N PRO A 203 21.00 -6.62 -4.47
CA PRO A 203 21.17 -7.70 -5.47
C PRO A 203 21.45 -7.24 -6.90
N MET A 204 20.76 -6.21 -7.37
CA MET A 204 20.97 -5.62 -8.71
C MET A 204 22.44 -5.27 -8.96
N GLN A 205 23.08 -4.56 -8.02
CA GLN A 205 24.49 -4.18 -8.12
C GLN A 205 25.39 -5.42 -8.06
N PHE A 206 25.06 -6.38 -7.20
CA PHE A 206 25.84 -7.61 -7.11
C PHE A 206 25.89 -8.36 -8.45
N TRP A 207 24.76 -8.48 -9.15
CA TRP A 207 24.72 -9.13 -10.46
C TRP A 207 25.53 -8.37 -11.51
N LEU A 208 25.40 -7.05 -11.57
CA LEU A 208 26.17 -6.21 -12.49
C LEU A 208 27.68 -6.32 -12.21
N TRP A 209 28.08 -6.24 -10.94
CA TRP A 209 29.50 -6.25 -10.56
C TRP A 209 30.18 -7.60 -10.71
N THR A 210 29.39 -8.68 -10.82
CA THR A 210 29.89 -10.05 -11.04
C THR A 210 29.72 -10.49 -12.49
N ASN A 211 29.31 -9.60 -13.39
CA ASN A 211 29.04 -9.88 -14.80
C ASN A 211 28.00 -11.01 -14.97
N GLN A 212 26.89 -10.89 -14.24
CA GLN A 212 25.74 -11.80 -14.21
C GLN A 212 24.43 -11.03 -14.48
N ASP A 213 24.49 -10.04 -15.36
CA ASP A 213 23.36 -9.26 -15.91
C ASP A 213 22.21 -10.17 -16.39
N VAL A 214 22.51 -11.31 -17.00
CA VAL A 214 21.49 -12.31 -17.41
C VAL A 214 20.59 -12.74 -16.24
N VAL A 215 21.13 -12.85 -15.02
CA VAL A 215 20.34 -13.20 -13.83
C VAL A 215 19.38 -12.07 -13.46
N LEU A 216 19.83 -10.82 -13.58
CA LEU A 216 19.00 -9.63 -13.35
C LEU A 216 17.84 -9.59 -14.34
N ASP A 217 18.10 -9.81 -15.62
CA ASP A 217 17.09 -9.81 -16.67
C ASP A 217 16.04 -10.90 -16.47
N VAL A 218 16.49 -12.13 -16.15
CA VAL A 218 15.60 -13.25 -15.88
C VAL A 218 14.71 -12.98 -14.66
N LEU A 219 15.28 -12.46 -13.56
CA LEU A 219 14.52 -12.12 -12.37
C LEU A 219 13.54 -10.97 -12.61
N GLY A 220 13.95 -9.94 -13.34
CA GLY A 220 13.10 -8.82 -13.76
C GLY A 220 11.94 -9.28 -14.64
N ALA A 221 12.20 -10.15 -15.62
CA ALA A 221 11.18 -10.73 -16.50
C ALA A 221 10.19 -11.62 -15.73
N ILE A 222 10.69 -12.47 -14.82
CA ILE A 222 9.85 -13.29 -13.93
C ILE A 222 8.95 -12.38 -13.08
N PHE A 223 9.51 -11.36 -12.44
CA PHE A 223 8.75 -10.39 -11.65
C PHE A 223 7.65 -9.74 -12.49
N LEU A 224 8.00 -9.15 -13.63
CA LEU A 224 7.08 -8.39 -14.47
C LEU A 224 5.96 -9.30 -15.00
N TYR A 225 6.31 -10.50 -15.46
CA TYR A 225 5.34 -11.48 -15.94
C TYR A 225 4.34 -11.88 -14.86
N LEU A 226 4.83 -12.24 -13.67
CA LEU A 226 3.98 -12.64 -12.55
C LEU A 226 3.12 -11.49 -12.05
N LEU A 227 3.65 -10.27 -12.04
CA LEU A 227 2.91 -9.06 -11.69
C LEU A 227 1.77 -8.80 -12.69
N ILE A 228 2.06 -8.79 -14.00
CA ILE A 228 1.07 -8.58 -15.06
C ILE A 228 -0.01 -9.66 -14.98
N MET A 229 0.38 -10.93 -14.79
CA MET A 229 -0.56 -12.04 -14.63
C MET A 229 -1.47 -11.85 -13.41
N ALA A 230 -0.88 -11.52 -12.27
CA ALA A 230 -1.62 -11.31 -11.04
C ALA A 230 -2.59 -10.15 -11.18
N LEU A 231 -2.15 -9.01 -11.71
CA LEU A 231 -2.99 -7.83 -11.93
C LEU A 231 -4.10 -8.11 -12.93
N ALA A 232 -3.85 -8.85 -14.01
CA ALA A 232 -4.88 -9.18 -15.00
C ALA A 232 -6.01 -10.04 -14.40
N ALA A 233 -5.69 -10.89 -13.43
CA ALA A 233 -6.64 -11.73 -12.73
C ALA A 233 -7.20 -11.09 -11.43
N PHE A 234 -6.59 -10.01 -10.95
CA PHE A 234 -6.90 -9.38 -9.66
C PHE A 234 -8.32 -8.79 -9.61
N PRO A 235 -9.04 -8.87 -8.48
CA PRO A 235 -8.68 -9.59 -7.24
C PRO A 235 -9.19 -11.04 -7.19
N ASP A 236 -10.29 -11.38 -7.87
CA ASP A 236 -10.99 -12.67 -7.67
C ASP A 236 -10.48 -13.84 -8.55
N GLY A 237 -9.36 -13.64 -9.24
CA GLY A 237 -8.80 -14.59 -10.21
C GLY A 237 -9.47 -14.57 -11.58
N VAL A 238 -10.45 -13.70 -11.83
CA VAL A 238 -11.20 -13.62 -13.10
C VAL A 238 -10.53 -12.64 -14.06
N PHE A 239 -10.30 -13.04 -15.30
CA PHE A 239 -9.72 -12.16 -16.33
C PHE A 239 -10.80 -11.27 -16.97
N VAL A 240 -10.62 -9.96 -16.87
CA VAL A 240 -11.51 -8.96 -17.47
C VAL A 240 -10.68 -7.88 -18.14
N PRO A 241 -10.77 -7.69 -19.47
CA PRO A 241 -11.55 -8.46 -20.45
C PRO A 241 -11.04 -9.89 -20.69
N ARG A 242 -11.90 -10.77 -21.20
CA ARG A 242 -11.64 -12.21 -21.31
C ARG A 242 -10.43 -12.60 -22.15
N PHE A 243 -9.96 -11.75 -23.07
CA PHE A 243 -8.78 -12.07 -23.88
C PHE A 243 -7.49 -12.11 -23.06
N LEU A 244 -7.41 -11.42 -21.92
CA LEU A 244 -6.23 -11.41 -21.05
C LEU A 244 -5.84 -12.81 -20.54
N ARG A 245 -6.77 -13.78 -20.57
CA ARG A 245 -6.47 -15.19 -20.25
C ARG A 245 -5.37 -15.79 -21.15
N TRP A 246 -5.13 -15.24 -22.34
CA TRP A 246 -4.08 -15.70 -23.25
C TRP A 246 -2.67 -15.39 -22.71
N LEU A 247 -2.54 -14.52 -21.70
CA LEU A 247 -1.28 -14.35 -20.97
C LEU A 247 -0.78 -15.64 -20.32
N ILE A 248 -1.67 -16.60 -20.01
CA ILE A 248 -1.31 -17.88 -19.40
C ILE A 248 -0.40 -18.68 -20.34
N PRO A 249 -0.82 -19.03 -21.57
CA PRO A 249 0.05 -19.75 -22.51
C PRO A 249 1.08 -18.87 -23.21
N LEU A 250 0.76 -17.61 -23.54
CA LEU A 250 1.63 -16.76 -24.37
C LEU A 250 2.66 -15.98 -23.55
N GLY A 251 2.46 -15.85 -22.25
CA GLY A 251 3.27 -14.96 -21.45
C GLY A 251 4.68 -15.46 -21.15
N ILE A 252 4.88 -16.77 -20.93
CA ILE A 252 6.23 -17.33 -20.77
C ILE A 252 7.03 -17.25 -22.09
N PRO A 253 6.49 -17.66 -23.25
CA PRO A 253 7.16 -17.45 -24.54
C PRO A 253 7.46 -15.98 -24.81
N LEU A 254 6.54 -15.06 -24.48
CA LEU A 254 6.74 -13.64 -24.66
C LEU A 254 7.83 -13.10 -23.72
N ALA A 255 7.87 -13.53 -22.45
CA ALA A 255 8.91 -13.16 -21.51
C ALA A 255 10.28 -13.65 -22.00
N ILE A 256 10.38 -14.91 -22.45
CA ILE A 256 11.61 -15.45 -23.04
C ILE A 256 12.02 -14.66 -24.28
N LEU A 257 11.08 -14.34 -25.16
CA LEU A 257 11.34 -13.58 -26.38
C LEU A 257 11.88 -12.19 -26.05
N VAL A 258 11.24 -11.48 -25.13
CA VAL A 258 11.63 -10.12 -24.71
C VAL A 258 12.97 -10.14 -23.95
N SER A 259 13.32 -11.24 -23.28
CA SER A 259 14.63 -11.40 -22.61
C SER A 259 15.78 -11.83 -23.53
N ILE A 260 15.60 -11.83 -24.86
CA ILE A 260 16.70 -12.12 -25.79
C ILE A 260 17.53 -10.84 -25.97
N PRO A 261 18.86 -10.87 -25.71
CA PRO A 261 19.73 -9.69 -25.81
C PRO A 261 19.76 -9.03 -27.20
N SER A 262 19.37 -9.75 -28.25
CA SER A 262 19.32 -9.23 -29.62
C SER A 262 18.08 -8.36 -29.90
N ILE A 263 17.14 -8.23 -28.96
CA ILE A 263 15.97 -7.37 -29.12
C ILE A 263 16.27 -6.00 -28.53
N ASP A 264 16.00 -4.97 -29.33
CA ASP A 264 16.12 -3.56 -28.98
C ASP A 264 15.52 -3.22 -27.60
N GLU A 265 16.32 -2.64 -26.71
CA GLU A 265 15.95 -2.33 -25.32
C GLU A 265 14.74 -1.39 -25.24
N ASP A 266 14.67 -0.42 -26.16
CA ASP A 266 13.54 0.52 -26.26
C ASP A 266 12.23 -0.22 -26.54
N LEU A 267 12.26 -1.20 -27.45
CA LEU A 267 11.11 -2.03 -27.75
C LEU A 267 10.69 -2.88 -26.54
N GLN A 268 11.65 -3.45 -25.80
CA GLN A 268 11.36 -4.21 -24.58
C GLN A 268 10.67 -3.33 -23.52
N GLY A 269 11.21 -2.12 -23.32
CA GLY A 269 10.64 -1.12 -22.42
C GLY A 269 9.22 -0.70 -22.81
N VAL A 270 8.99 -0.39 -24.09
CA VAL A 270 7.67 -0.03 -24.62
C VAL A 270 6.66 -1.17 -24.45
N VAL A 271 7.05 -2.40 -24.73
CA VAL A 271 6.18 -3.58 -24.56
C VAL A 271 5.85 -3.81 -23.09
N GLY A 272 6.85 -3.73 -22.20
CA GLY A 272 6.65 -3.91 -20.76
C GLY A 272 5.73 -2.86 -20.15
N VAL A 273 6.01 -1.58 -20.41
CA VAL A 273 5.21 -0.44 -19.94
C VAL A 273 3.80 -0.48 -20.55
N GLY A 274 3.70 -0.76 -21.86
CA GLY A 274 2.42 -0.89 -22.56
C GLY A 274 1.55 -2.01 -21.99
N ALA A 275 2.13 -3.16 -21.67
CA ALA A 275 1.42 -4.27 -21.02
C ALA A 275 0.94 -3.90 -19.61
N LEU A 276 1.77 -3.20 -18.82
CA LEU A 276 1.39 -2.72 -17.50
C LEU A 276 0.21 -1.73 -17.59
N ILE A 277 0.29 -0.74 -18.48
CA ILE A 277 -0.79 0.22 -18.74
C ILE A 277 -2.07 -0.50 -19.17
N GLY A 278 -1.97 -1.47 -20.09
CA GLY A 278 -3.10 -2.26 -20.56
C GLY A 278 -3.82 -3.01 -19.44
N VAL A 279 -3.05 -3.62 -18.52
CA VAL A 279 -3.64 -4.30 -17.35
C VAL A 279 -4.21 -3.31 -16.35
N LEU A 280 -3.57 -2.16 -16.09
CA LEU A 280 -4.13 -1.12 -15.23
C LEU A 280 -5.45 -0.56 -15.80
N ALA A 281 -5.53 -0.33 -17.11
CA ALA A 281 -6.76 0.06 -17.79
C ALA A 281 -7.86 -1.02 -17.64
N SER A 282 -7.48 -2.30 -17.70
CA SER A 282 -8.40 -3.42 -17.46
C SER A 282 -8.99 -3.39 -16.04
N GLN A 283 -8.18 -3.04 -15.04
CA GLN A 283 -8.62 -2.89 -13.65
C GLN A 283 -9.59 -1.71 -13.50
N PHE A 284 -9.35 -0.61 -14.19
CA PHE A 284 -10.28 0.52 -14.22
C PHE A 284 -11.63 0.15 -14.85
N ILE A 285 -11.62 -0.60 -15.96
CA ILE A 285 -12.84 -1.14 -16.58
C ILE A 285 -13.59 -2.05 -15.59
N ARG A 286 -12.88 -2.94 -14.89
CA ARG A 286 -13.45 -3.83 -13.88
C ARG A 286 -14.06 -3.04 -12.72
N PHE A 287 -13.37 -1.99 -12.25
CA PHE A 287 -13.87 -1.11 -11.18
C PHE A 287 -15.19 -0.43 -11.55
N ARG A 288 -15.36 0.04 -12.79
CA ARG A 288 -16.60 0.70 -13.23
C ARG A 288 -17.76 -0.27 -13.41
N ARG A 289 -17.49 -1.54 -13.71
CA ARG A 289 -18.53 -2.56 -13.97
C ARG A 289 -18.99 -3.30 -12.71
N GLN A 290 -18.19 -3.31 -11.64
CA GLN A 290 -18.51 -4.06 -10.42
C GLN A 290 -19.45 -3.25 -9.48
N PRO A 291 -20.50 -3.88 -8.90
CA PRO A 291 -21.32 -3.26 -7.87
C PRO A 291 -20.51 -2.93 -6.60
N ALA A 292 -21.07 -2.09 -5.73
CA ALA A 292 -20.47 -1.80 -4.44
C ALA A 292 -20.32 -3.08 -3.61
N GLY A 293 -19.10 -3.36 -3.16
CA GLY A 293 -18.76 -4.59 -2.45
C GLY A 293 -17.25 -4.72 -2.24
N ILE A 294 -16.84 -5.83 -1.64
CA ILE A 294 -15.43 -6.08 -1.25
C ILE A 294 -14.49 -5.99 -2.45
N VAL A 295 -14.86 -6.58 -3.59
CA VAL A 295 -14.06 -6.56 -4.83
C VAL A 295 -13.72 -5.15 -5.29
N ARG A 296 -14.70 -4.24 -5.26
CA ARG A 296 -14.51 -2.84 -5.66
C ARG A 296 -13.59 -2.11 -4.70
N GLN A 297 -13.66 -2.43 -3.40
CA GLN A 297 -12.73 -1.89 -2.41
C GLN A 297 -11.31 -2.42 -2.62
N GLN A 298 -11.13 -3.71 -2.89
CA GLN A 298 -9.81 -4.28 -3.18
C GLN A 298 -9.15 -3.58 -4.38
N ILE A 299 -9.92 -3.30 -5.45
CA ILE A 299 -9.42 -2.53 -6.60
C ILE A 299 -9.08 -1.09 -6.22
N LYS A 300 -9.88 -0.42 -5.37
CA LYS A 300 -9.60 0.93 -4.86
C LYS A 300 -8.29 0.96 -4.08
N TRP A 301 -8.08 0.00 -3.17
CA TRP A 301 -6.90 -0.11 -2.32
C TRP A 301 -5.63 -0.47 -3.09
N ALA A 302 -5.72 -1.46 -3.99
CA ALA A 302 -4.63 -1.78 -4.90
C ALA A 302 -4.30 -0.56 -5.78
N GLY A 303 -5.32 0.09 -6.35
CA GLY A 303 -5.16 1.29 -7.17
C GLY A 303 -4.49 2.44 -6.42
N PHE A 304 -4.81 2.66 -5.14
CA PHE A 304 -4.16 3.66 -4.31
C PHE A 304 -2.67 3.39 -4.13
N GLY A 305 -2.29 2.15 -3.77
CA GLY A 305 -0.88 1.78 -3.64
C GLY A 305 -0.11 1.80 -4.96
N PHE A 306 -0.75 1.40 -6.06
CA PHE A 306 -0.17 1.54 -7.40
C PHE A 306 0.05 2.99 -7.80
N ALA A 307 -0.95 3.85 -7.58
CA ALA A 307 -0.86 5.26 -7.93
C ALA A 307 0.18 6.00 -7.08
N SER A 308 0.22 5.74 -5.77
CA SER A 308 1.24 6.32 -4.90
C SER A 308 2.64 5.83 -5.27
N GLY A 309 2.79 4.54 -5.53
CA GLY A 309 4.06 3.97 -5.95
C GLY A 309 4.55 4.49 -7.31
N LEU A 310 3.66 4.55 -8.30
CA LEU A 310 3.96 5.10 -9.62
C LEU A 310 4.32 6.59 -9.54
N LEU A 311 3.65 7.37 -8.70
CA LEU A 311 3.98 8.78 -8.50
C LEU A 311 5.40 8.95 -7.95
N LEU A 312 5.80 8.13 -6.98
CA LEU A 312 7.15 8.15 -6.41
C LEU A 312 8.20 7.73 -7.46
N ILE A 313 7.94 6.66 -8.23
CA ILE A 313 8.82 6.21 -9.31
C ILE A 313 8.94 7.28 -10.41
N MET A 314 7.83 7.91 -10.81
CA MET A 314 7.85 9.01 -11.78
C MET A 314 8.65 10.20 -11.25
N GLY A 315 8.54 10.52 -9.96
CA GLY A 315 9.39 11.54 -9.33
C GLY A 315 10.88 11.18 -9.38
N ALA A 316 11.23 9.92 -9.15
CA ALA A 316 12.61 9.43 -9.32
C ALA A 316 13.10 9.57 -10.76
N ILE A 317 12.28 9.17 -11.75
CA ILE A 317 12.62 9.27 -13.18
C ILE A 317 12.79 10.73 -13.60
N LEU A 318 11.89 11.63 -13.19
CA LEU A 318 11.97 13.04 -13.52
C LEU A 318 13.20 13.71 -12.88
N LEU A 319 13.53 13.34 -11.64
CA LEU A 319 14.77 13.79 -11.01
C LEU A 319 15.99 13.24 -11.75
N ALA A 320 16.01 11.96 -12.11
CA ALA A 320 17.10 11.37 -12.89
C ALA A 320 17.27 12.07 -14.24
N ALA A 321 16.19 12.36 -14.96
CA ALA A 321 16.22 13.10 -16.22
C ALA A 321 16.67 14.57 -16.07
N ALA A 322 16.51 15.15 -14.88
CA ALA A 322 17.01 16.49 -14.54
C ALA A 322 18.45 16.48 -14.00
N MET A 323 19.09 15.32 -13.87
CA MET A 323 20.50 15.25 -13.47
C MET A 323 21.39 15.85 -14.56
N PRO A 324 22.40 16.67 -14.20
CA PRO A 324 23.39 17.15 -15.15
C PRO A 324 24.14 15.98 -15.82
N GLU A 325 24.33 16.07 -17.14
CA GLU A 325 25.16 15.11 -17.91
C GLU A 325 26.62 15.10 -17.44
N ASP A 326 27.11 16.22 -16.90
CA ASP A 326 28.47 16.33 -16.36
C ASP A 326 28.53 15.70 -14.95
N PRO A 327 29.25 14.56 -14.75
CA PRO A 327 29.32 13.89 -13.44
C PRO A 327 29.86 14.78 -12.32
N SER A 328 30.68 15.78 -12.67
CA SER A 328 31.26 16.74 -11.70
C SER A 328 30.21 17.67 -11.07
N GLN A 329 29.02 17.79 -11.67
CA GLN A 329 27.91 18.61 -11.20
C GLN A 329 26.79 17.80 -10.54
N GLN A 330 26.89 16.46 -10.52
CA GLN A 330 25.88 15.61 -9.92
C GLN A 330 25.95 15.66 -8.39
N SER A 331 24.83 15.99 -7.77
CA SER A 331 24.73 16.03 -6.31
C SER A 331 24.53 14.60 -5.75
N PRO A 332 25.37 14.14 -4.82
CA PRO A 332 25.19 12.84 -4.18
C PRO A 332 23.87 12.71 -3.42
N LEU A 333 23.33 13.82 -2.90
CA LEU A 333 22.02 13.85 -2.26
C LEU A 333 20.88 13.62 -3.25
N MET A 334 21.05 14.08 -4.49
CA MET A 334 20.08 13.87 -5.56
C MET A 334 20.03 12.38 -5.94
N ALA A 335 21.19 11.71 -6.07
CA ALA A 335 21.25 10.27 -6.31
C ALA A 335 20.58 9.45 -5.19
N LEU A 336 20.83 9.80 -3.92
CA LEU A 336 20.14 9.19 -2.78
C LEU A 336 18.63 9.42 -2.81
N THR A 337 18.19 10.61 -3.23
CA THR A 337 16.77 10.97 -3.33
C THR A 337 16.08 10.15 -4.43
N ILE A 338 16.72 9.98 -5.59
CA ILE A 338 16.20 9.14 -6.67
C ILE A 338 16.03 7.69 -6.20
N LEU A 339 17.07 7.13 -5.57
CA LEU A 339 17.01 5.77 -5.03
C LEU A 339 15.89 5.63 -3.99
N LEU A 340 15.75 6.61 -3.10
CA LEU A 340 14.70 6.63 -2.08
C LEU A 340 13.32 6.62 -2.71
N LEU A 341 13.06 7.50 -3.68
CA LEU A 341 11.77 7.60 -4.35
C LEU A 341 11.44 6.31 -5.11
N PHE A 342 12.41 5.74 -5.82
CA PHE A 342 12.22 4.49 -6.54
C PHE A 342 11.90 3.33 -5.58
N SER A 343 12.71 3.18 -4.53
CA SER A 343 12.58 2.11 -3.52
C SER A 343 11.27 2.21 -2.73
N ALA A 344 10.93 3.43 -2.30
CA ALA A 344 9.67 3.71 -1.60
C ALA A 344 8.47 3.49 -2.52
N GLY A 345 8.60 3.84 -3.80
CA GLY A 345 7.56 3.60 -4.81
C GLY A 345 7.25 2.11 -4.97
N MET A 346 8.29 1.30 -5.14
CA MET A 346 8.17 -0.17 -5.22
C MET A 346 7.52 -0.77 -3.96
N ALA A 347 7.95 -0.33 -2.77
CA ALA A 347 7.37 -0.78 -1.51
C ALA A 347 5.88 -0.38 -1.39
N ALA A 348 5.52 0.84 -1.80
CA ALA A 348 4.15 1.33 -1.77
C ALA A 348 3.20 0.50 -2.64
N MET A 349 3.63 0.10 -3.84
CA MET A 349 2.85 -0.77 -4.74
C MET A 349 2.58 -2.13 -4.08
N ALA A 350 3.63 -2.74 -3.51
CA ALA A 350 3.51 -4.04 -2.86
C ALA A 350 2.64 -4.01 -1.60
N LEU A 351 2.79 -2.97 -0.77
CA LEU A 351 1.96 -2.75 0.42
C LEU A 351 0.49 -2.53 0.05
N GLY A 352 0.19 -1.77 -1.01
CA GLY A 352 -1.18 -1.58 -1.49
C GLY A 352 -1.85 -2.88 -1.93
N LEU A 353 -1.12 -3.72 -2.67
CA LEU A 353 -1.59 -5.05 -3.05
C LEU A 353 -1.79 -5.98 -1.86
N LEU A 354 -0.85 -5.96 -0.91
CA LEU A 354 -0.95 -6.72 0.33
C LEU A 354 -2.22 -6.34 1.08
N VAL A 355 -2.44 -5.05 1.33
CA VAL A 355 -3.62 -4.52 2.03
C VAL A 355 -4.90 -4.93 1.30
N ALA A 356 -4.92 -4.82 -0.03
CA ALA A 356 -6.08 -5.19 -0.82
C ALA A 356 -6.44 -6.68 -0.71
N LEU A 357 -5.47 -7.60 -0.69
CA LEU A 357 -5.73 -9.05 -0.64
C LEU A 357 -5.92 -9.62 0.76
N THR A 358 -5.26 -9.05 1.76
CA THR A 358 -5.33 -9.54 3.14
C THR A 358 -6.63 -9.16 3.85
N ARG A 359 -7.50 -8.35 3.20
CA ARG A 359 -8.80 -7.89 3.74
C ARG A 359 -8.65 -7.33 5.16
N PHE A 360 -7.56 -6.61 5.44
CA PHE A 360 -7.44 -5.88 6.70
C PHE A 360 -8.51 -4.80 6.72
N ARG A 361 -9.68 -5.15 7.27
CA ARG A 361 -10.74 -4.23 7.67
C ARG A 361 -10.91 -3.13 6.62
N LEU A 362 -11.06 -3.47 5.33
CA LEU A 362 -10.95 -2.50 4.21
C LEU A 362 -11.86 -1.28 4.40
N TRP A 363 -12.99 -1.47 5.09
CA TRP A 363 -13.91 -0.43 5.55
C TRP A 363 -13.34 0.47 6.67
N GLU A 364 -12.64 -0.10 7.64
CA GLU A 364 -11.94 0.65 8.69
C GLU A 364 -10.68 1.34 8.18
N ALA A 365 -9.95 0.68 7.27
CA ALA A 365 -8.84 1.30 6.58
C ALA A 365 -9.32 2.52 5.78
N ASP A 366 -10.51 2.47 5.15
CA ASP A 366 -11.02 3.59 4.34
C ASP A 366 -11.40 4.76 5.24
N THR A 367 -11.98 4.48 6.42
CA THR A 367 -12.27 5.51 7.43
C THR A 367 -10.99 6.05 8.08
N VAL A 368 -10.04 5.21 8.47
CA VAL A 368 -8.76 5.63 9.06
C VAL A 368 -7.92 6.42 8.07
N ILE A 369 -7.83 6.01 6.81
CA ILE A 369 -7.07 6.74 5.79
C ILE A 369 -7.80 8.01 5.39
N THR A 370 -9.11 8.01 5.20
CA THR A 370 -9.84 9.26 4.92
C THR A 370 -9.62 10.26 6.06
N ARG A 371 -9.64 9.79 7.31
CA ARG A 371 -9.34 10.61 8.49
C ARG A 371 -7.87 11.07 8.55
N SER A 372 -6.93 10.18 8.22
CA SER A 372 -5.49 10.49 8.20
C SER A 372 -5.11 11.41 7.05
N ALA A 373 -5.73 11.26 5.87
CA ALA A 373 -5.58 12.13 4.71
C ALA A 373 -6.20 13.51 5.00
N ALA A 374 -7.38 13.54 5.64
CA ALA A 374 -7.94 14.79 6.13
C ALA A 374 -7.00 15.47 7.13
N TYR A 375 -6.46 14.72 8.11
CA TYR A 375 -5.44 15.25 9.03
C TYR A 375 -4.17 15.69 8.32
N ALA A 376 -3.70 14.99 7.28
CA ALA A 376 -2.53 15.37 6.52
C ALA A 376 -2.76 16.65 5.72
N VAL A 377 -3.90 16.78 5.02
CA VAL A 377 -4.29 17.99 4.30
C VAL A 377 -4.45 19.16 5.26
N VAL A 378 -5.11 18.93 6.39
CA VAL A 378 -5.23 19.91 7.47
C VAL A 378 -3.85 20.33 7.98
N THR A 379 -2.95 19.38 8.24
CA THR A 379 -1.60 19.66 8.74
C THR A 379 -0.80 20.46 7.72
N LEU A 380 -0.96 20.14 6.43
CA LEU A 380 -0.35 20.88 5.33
C LEU A 380 -0.90 22.31 5.26
N ILE A 381 -2.21 22.51 5.34
CA ILE A 381 -2.84 23.84 5.38
C ILE A 381 -2.32 24.63 6.59
N VAL A 382 -2.26 24.01 7.77
CA VAL A 382 -1.72 24.64 8.98
C VAL A 382 -0.25 25.01 8.77
N GLY A 383 0.55 24.14 8.16
CA GLY A 383 1.95 24.42 7.83
C GLY A 383 2.12 25.57 6.85
N VAL A 384 1.28 25.64 5.81
CA VAL A 384 1.26 26.74 4.82
C VAL A 384 0.84 28.05 5.47
N VAL A 385 -0.24 28.03 6.27
CA VAL A 385 -0.71 29.21 7.01
C VAL A 385 0.35 29.68 7.99
N TRP A 386 1.03 28.77 8.68
CA TRP A 386 2.13 29.09 9.59
C TRP A 386 3.32 29.72 8.85
N ALA A 387 3.74 29.14 7.71
CA ALA A 387 4.82 29.69 6.89
C ALA A 387 4.47 31.10 6.39
N ALA A 388 3.28 31.27 5.83
CA ALA A 388 2.79 32.57 5.35
C ALA A 388 2.67 33.61 6.48
N SER A 389 2.17 33.20 7.65
CA SER A 389 2.06 34.08 8.82
C SER A 389 3.43 34.46 9.38
N SER A 390 4.38 33.51 9.42
CA SER A 390 5.74 33.77 9.86
C SER A 390 6.43 34.79 8.95
N ASP A 391 6.22 34.71 7.64
CA ASP A 391 6.81 35.66 6.70
C ASP A 391 6.12 37.03 6.76
N LEU A 392 4.80 37.08 6.95
CA LEU A 392 4.07 38.33 7.18
C LEU A 392 4.51 39.03 8.47
N VAL A 393 4.72 38.28 9.55
CA VAL A 393 5.21 38.80 10.83
C VAL A 393 6.63 39.36 10.69
N LYS A 394 7.52 38.66 9.96
CA LYS A 394 8.86 39.18 9.65
C LYS A 394 8.78 40.52 8.93
N LEU A 395 7.95 40.64 7.88
CA LEU A 395 7.77 41.87 7.10
C LEU A 395 7.30 43.04 7.98
N VAL A 396 6.27 42.83 8.79
CA VAL A 396 5.72 43.87 9.68
C VAL A 396 6.72 44.28 10.76
N ILE A 397 7.44 43.33 11.36
CA ILE A 397 8.49 43.64 12.36
C ILE A 397 9.62 44.45 11.72
N THR A 398 10.07 44.07 10.51
CA THR A 398 11.12 44.82 9.80
C THR A 398 10.71 46.24 9.44
N GLU A 399 9.42 46.45 9.13
CA GLU A 399 8.91 47.76 8.69
C GLU A 399 8.55 48.69 9.84
N VAL A 400 8.08 48.15 10.97
CA VAL A 400 7.63 48.95 12.13
C VAL A 400 8.75 49.23 13.14
N MET A 401 9.66 48.27 13.37
CA MET A 401 10.59 48.34 14.52
C MET A 401 12.04 48.62 14.15
N GLY A 402 12.41 48.54 12.87
CA GLY A 402 13.81 48.62 12.45
C GLY A 402 14.64 47.43 12.97
N ARG A 403 15.83 47.23 12.40
CA ARG A 403 16.67 46.03 12.60
C ARG A 403 17.20 45.79 14.04
N GLU A 404 16.95 46.67 15.01
CA GLU A 404 17.73 46.72 16.26
C GLU A 404 17.00 46.35 17.57
N SER A 405 15.72 45.96 17.56
CA SER A 405 15.02 45.53 18.80
C SER A 405 14.70 44.04 18.83
N GLU A 406 15.66 43.24 19.29
CA GLU A 406 15.58 41.78 19.42
C GLU A 406 14.50 41.33 20.45
N ALA A 407 14.29 42.14 21.50
CA ALA A 407 13.32 41.87 22.55
C ALA A 407 11.85 42.15 22.14
N GLY A 408 11.64 43.17 21.30
CA GLY A 408 10.32 43.51 20.76
C GLY A 408 9.83 42.49 19.74
N ALA A 409 10.72 42.04 18.86
CA ALA A 409 10.43 41.04 17.83
C ALA A 409 9.97 39.69 18.42
N THR A 410 10.59 39.28 19.53
CA THR A 410 10.27 38.00 20.19
C THR A 410 8.89 38.04 20.87
N THR A 411 8.56 39.14 21.53
CA THR A 411 7.29 39.31 22.25
C THR A 411 6.11 39.49 21.29
N VAL A 412 6.28 40.33 20.25
CA VAL A 412 5.27 40.53 19.21
C VAL A 412 5.08 39.27 18.36
N GLY A 413 6.17 38.57 18.03
CA GLY A 413 6.13 37.29 17.34
C GLY A 413 5.34 36.22 18.11
N ALA A 414 5.52 36.14 19.43
CA ALA A 414 4.79 35.21 20.28
C ALA A 414 3.29 35.54 20.38
N ILE A 415 2.93 36.83 20.50
CA ILE A 415 1.52 37.27 20.57
C ILE A 415 0.80 37.01 19.25
N ILE A 416 1.43 37.30 18.11
CA ILE A 416 0.85 37.05 16.79
C ILE A 416 0.76 35.55 16.51
N ALA A 417 1.80 34.78 16.86
CA ALA A 417 1.76 33.32 16.75
C ALA A 417 0.63 32.72 17.59
N ALA A 418 0.45 33.15 18.84
CA ALA A 418 -0.64 32.68 19.70
C ALA A 418 -2.03 33.09 19.17
N GLY A 419 -2.14 34.31 18.65
CA GLY A 419 -3.38 34.87 18.09
C GLY A 419 -3.84 34.18 16.81
N VAL A 420 -2.91 33.65 15.99
CA VAL A 420 -3.24 32.88 14.79
C VAL A 420 -3.40 31.39 15.08
N PHE A 421 -2.52 30.82 15.91
CA PHE A 421 -2.46 29.37 16.12
C PHE A 421 -3.71 28.80 16.82
N SER A 422 -4.16 29.45 17.89
CA SER A 422 -5.30 28.98 18.69
C SER A 422 -6.64 28.93 17.91
N PRO A 423 -7.07 29.98 17.20
CA PRO A 423 -8.32 29.93 16.44
C PRO A 423 -8.25 28.97 15.25
N THR A 424 -7.11 28.89 14.56
CA THR A 424 -6.94 27.96 13.43
C THR A 424 -7.04 26.51 13.88
N GLN A 425 -6.41 26.14 15.00
CA GLN A 425 -6.47 24.79 15.56
C GLN A 425 -7.91 24.40 15.94
N ASN A 426 -8.66 25.30 16.57
CA ASN A 426 -10.04 25.03 16.98
C ASN A 426 -11.01 24.92 15.79
N ALA A 427 -10.86 25.79 14.78
CA ALA A 427 -11.67 25.73 13.56
C ALA A 427 -11.46 24.41 12.80
N VAL A 428 -10.20 23.99 12.69
CA VAL A 428 -9.80 22.73 12.07
C VAL A 428 -10.37 21.51 12.82
N LEU A 429 -10.23 21.46 14.15
CA LEU A 429 -10.73 20.36 14.98
C LEU A 429 -12.27 20.31 14.99
N GLY A 430 -12.93 21.47 14.86
CA GLY A 430 -14.39 21.58 14.70
C GLY A 430 -14.87 21.05 13.35
N TRP A 431 -14.28 21.55 12.26
CA TRP A 431 -14.59 21.12 10.89
C TRP A 431 -14.36 19.62 10.70
N THR A 432 -13.25 19.09 11.23
CA THR A 432 -12.94 17.65 11.13
C THR A 432 -14.00 16.79 11.85
N ARG A 433 -14.47 17.22 13.03
CA ARG A 433 -15.52 16.49 13.77
C ARG A 433 -16.86 16.51 13.04
N GLN A 434 -17.22 17.63 12.41
CA GLN A 434 -18.47 17.75 11.66
C GLN A 434 -18.46 16.97 10.34
N HIS A 435 -17.33 16.95 9.63
CA HIS A 435 -17.26 16.31 8.30
C HIS A 435 -16.87 14.82 8.36
N PHE A 436 -16.21 14.37 9.43
CA PHE A 436 -15.71 13.00 9.58
C PHE A 436 -16.19 12.29 10.86
N GLY A 437 -17.27 12.78 11.51
CA GLY A 437 -17.98 12.05 12.56
C GLY A 437 -18.34 10.65 12.05
N GLY A 438 -17.82 9.62 12.71
CA GLY A 438 -17.78 8.27 12.14
C GLY A 438 -19.16 7.62 12.10
N PRO A 439 -19.31 6.48 11.41
CA PRO A 439 -20.53 5.66 11.47
C PRO A 439 -20.91 5.25 12.91
N LEU A 440 -19.93 5.16 13.80
CA LEU A 440 -20.12 4.89 15.23
C LEU A 440 -20.76 6.07 15.99
N ASP A 441 -20.51 7.31 15.58
CA ASP A 441 -21.16 8.48 16.17
C ASP A 441 -22.65 8.53 15.78
N GLN A 442 -23.01 8.00 14.60
CA GLN A 442 -24.41 7.85 14.20
C GLN A 442 -25.18 6.85 15.09
N ILE A 443 -24.53 5.77 15.55
CA ILE A 443 -25.12 4.85 16.55
C ILE A 443 -25.37 5.62 17.86
N ARG A 444 -24.40 6.42 18.32
CA ARG A 444 -24.53 7.19 19.56
C ARG A 444 -25.63 8.24 19.49
N ASP A 445 -25.72 8.95 18.37
CA ASP A 445 -26.77 9.94 18.14
C ASP A 445 -28.16 9.31 17.91
N ALA A 446 -28.20 8.04 17.49
CA ALA A 446 -29.45 7.31 17.27
C ALA A 446 -30.22 7.06 18.58
N ALA A 447 -29.58 7.07 19.75
CA ALA A 447 -30.27 6.97 21.04
C ALA A 447 -31.42 7.98 21.19
N LYS A 448 -31.19 9.24 20.78
CA LYS A 448 -32.22 10.29 20.80
C LYS A 448 -33.35 10.02 19.82
N ARG A 449 -33.03 9.49 18.63
CA ARG A 449 -34.01 9.16 17.58
C ARG A 449 -34.87 7.97 17.96
N LEU A 450 -34.27 6.92 18.53
CA LEU A 450 -34.97 5.73 19.02
C LEU A 450 -36.03 6.10 20.06
N LYS A 451 -35.69 6.99 21.00
CA LYS A 451 -36.67 7.47 21.98
C LYS A 451 -37.87 8.15 21.32
N SER A 452 -37.63 8.95 20.28
CA SER A 452 -38.73 9.58 19.52
C SER A 452 -39.56 8.56 18.74
N TRP A 453 -38.93 7.57 18.11
CA TRP A 453 -39.64 6.55 17.34
C TRP A 453 -40.45 5.60 18.23
N GLY A 454 -39.94 5.28 19.43
CA GLY A 454 -40.70 4.51 20.42
C GLY A 454 -42.04 5.16 20.79
N LEU A 455 -42.16 6.48 20.68
CA LEU A 455 -43.37 7.24 20.96
C LEU A 455 -44.31 7.40 19.76
N THR A 456 -43.82 7.16 18.53
CA THR A 456 -44.59 7.43 17.29
C THR A 456 -44.86 6.17 16.46
N GLU A 457 -43.94 5.20 16.42
CA GLU A 457 -43.94 4.07 15.46
C GLU A 457 -44.23 2.71 16.11
N ALA A 458 -44.59 1.71 15.30
CA ALA A 458 -44.82 0.33 15.73
C ALA A 458 -43.49 -0.37 16.10
N PRO A 459 -43.50 -1.41 16.96
CA PRO A 459 -42.25 -2.03 17.43
C PRO A 459 -41.43 -2.66 16.29
N GLU A 460 -42.09 -3.18 15.24
CA GLU A 460 -41.45 -3.71 14.03
C GLU A 460 -40.72 -2.64 13.23
N GLU A 461 -41.30 -1.44 13.10
CA GLU A 461 -40.69 -0.32 12.38
C GLU A 461 -39.49 0.25 13.14
N VAL A 462 -39.63 0.41 14.47
CA VAL A 462 -38.53 0.82 15.36
C VAL A 462 -37.37 -0.17 15.26
N ALA A 463 -37.67 -1.48 15.33
CA ALA A 463 -36.66 -2.54 15.22
C ALA A 463 -35.99 -2.55 13.84
N THR A 464 -36.76 -2.41 12.75
CA THR A 464 -36.25 -2.39 11.38
C THR A 464 -35.31 -1.19 11.15
N ARG A 465 -35.67 -0.01 11.66
CA ARG A 465 -34.82 1.18 11.57
C ARG A 465 -33.58 1.07 12.45
N ALA A 466 -33.70 0.50 13.65
CA ALA A 466 -32.55 0.23 14.50
C ALA A 466 -31.55 -0.72 13.80
N LEU A 467 -32.05 -1.82 13.20
CA LEU A 467 -31.23 -2.73 12.42
C LEU A 467 -30.59 -2.06 11.20
N ALA A 468 -31.27 -1.11 10.54
CA ALA A 468 -30.69 -0.34 9.44
C ALA A 468 -29.55 0.59 9.88
N ILE A 469 -29.64 1.19 11.07
CA ILE A 469 -28.55 2.01 11.64
C ILE A 469 -27.35 1.13 12.00
N ILE A 470 -27.59 0.00 12.67
CA ILE A 470 -26.54 -0.98 12.99
C ILE A 470 -25.91 -1.52 11.71
N ASP A 471 -26.70 -1.75 10.66
CA ASP A 471 -26.21 -2.20 9.36
C ASP A 471 -25.30 -1.18 8.68
N GLN A 472 -25.71 0.10 8.67
CA GLN A 472 -24.88 1.17 8.11
C GLN A 472 -23.57 1.39 8.86
N ALA A 473 -23.58 1.16 10.17
CA ALA A 473 -22.41 1.43 11.01
C ALA A 473 -21.43 0.27 11.09
N VAL A 474 -21.92 -0.97 11.10
CA VAL A 474 -21.10 -2.15 11.44
C VAL A 474 -21.18 -3.27 10.39
N HIS A 475 -22.03 -3.13 9.37
CA HIS A 475 -22.17 -4.04 8.22
C HIS A 475 -22.18 -5.54 8.59
N PRO A 476 -23.09 -5.99 9.48
CA PRO A 476 -23.28 -7.39 9.78
C PRO A 476 -23.69 -8.17 8.52
N ASN A 477 -23.31 -9.45 8.43
CA ASN A 477 -23.73 -10.34 7.35
C ASN A 477 -25.19 -10.83 7.51
N ALA A 478 -25.74 -10.67 8.72
CA ALA A 478 -27.11 -10.97 9.12
C ALA A 478 -27.37 -10.27 10.47
N SER A 479 -28.57 -9.76 10.70
CA SER A 479 -28.97 -9.21 12.00
C SER A 479 -30.45 -9.42 12.25
N ALA A 480 -30.84 -9.57 13.52
CA ALA A 480 -32.22 -9.79 13.92
C ALA A 480 -32.49 -9.24 15.31
N ILE A 481 -33.73 -8.81 15.56
CA ILE A 481 -34.23 -8.43 16.89
C ILE A 481 -35.38 -9.36 17.24
N VAL A 482 -35.25 -9.97 18.40
CA VAL A 482 -36.23 -10.89 18.96
C VAL A 482 -36.73 -10.29 20.27
N LEU A 483 -38.05 -10.22 20.47
CA LEU A 483 -38.64 -9.75 21.73
C LEU A 483 -39.11 -10.92 22.58
N ASP A 484 -38.95 -10.77 23.89
CA ASP A 484 -39.39 -11.76 24.87
C ASP A 484 -40.89 -11.53 25.15
N THR A 485 -41.70 -12.56 24.90
CA THR A 485 -43.13 -12.60 25.27
C THR A 485 -43.35 -13.59 26.39
N ALA A 486 -44.51 -13.53 27.07
CA ALA A 486 -44.81 -14.40 28.21
C ALA A 486 -44.75 -15.91 27.90
N MET A 487 -44.86 -16.29 26.62
CA MET A 487 -44.96 -17.68 26.17
C MET A 487 -43.92 -18.06 25.10
N SER A 488 -43.21 -17.10 24.48
CA SER A 488 -42.29 -17.38 23.37
C SER A 488 -41.31 -16.22 23.08
N HIS A 489 -40.38 -16.45 22.16
CA HIS A 489 -39.50 -15.43 21.60
C HIS A 489 -39.99 -15.08 20.19
N GLU A 490 -40.39 -13.82 19.95
CA GLU A 490 -40.98 -13.40 18.69
C GLU A 490 -39.97 -12.60 17.86
N LEU A 491 -39.74 -13.04 16.61
CA LEU A 491 -38.87 -12.34 15.67
C LEU A 491 -39.61 -11.12 15.11
N ILE A 492 -39.18 -9.92 15.50
CA ILE A 492 -39.87 -8.66 15.19
C ILE A 492 -39.25 -7.98 13.96
N ALA A 493 -37.94 -8.09 13.79
CA ALA A 493 -37.25 -7.61 12.60
C ALA A 493 -36.03 -8.46 12.30
N ALA A 494 -35.77 -8.68 11.01
CA ALA A 494 -34.57 -9.37 10.54
C ALA A 494 -34.04 -8.72 9.25
N ARG A 495 -32.73 -8.78 9.08
CA ARG A 495 -32.00 -8.32 7.91
C ARG A 495 -31.06 -9.41 7.45
N ASP A 496 -31.23 -9.85 6.20
CA ASP A 496 -30.48 -10.94 5.58
C ASP A 496 -30.52 -12.27 6.36
N ALA A 497 -31.51 -12.44 7.26
CA ALA A 497 -31.83 -13.66 8.00
C ALA A 497 -33.34 -13.93 7.94
N THR A 498 -33.72 -15.21 7.91
CA THR A 498 -35.12 -15.66 7.85
C THR A 498 -35.63 -16.26 9.17
N SER A 499 -34.74 -16.56 10.11
CA SER A 499 -35.06 -17.13 11.43
C SER A 499 -34.08 -16.63 12.49
N ALA A 500 -34.54 -16.58 13.75
CA ALA A 500 -33.71 -16.31 14.92
C ALA A 500 -32.62 -17.38 15.13
N ASP A 501 -32.81 -18.59 14.58
CA ASP A 501 -31.85 -19.70 14.65
C ASP A 501 -30.89 -19.77 13.44
N ASP A 502 -30.81 -18.72 12.62
CA ASP A 502 -29.85 -18.68 11.51
C ASP A 502 -28.41 -18.83 12.04
N PRO A 503 -27.62 -19.83 11.58
CA PRO A 503 -26.27 -20.08 12.07
C PRO A 503 -25.29 -18.92 11.80
N ARG A 504 -25.67 -17.96 10.93
CA ARG A 504 -24.90 -16.74 10.70
C ARG A 504 -25.00 -15.76 11.87
N LEU A 505 -26.05 -15.83 12.70
CA LEU A 505 -26.25 -14.99 13.89
C LEU A 505 -25.46 -15.56 15.07
N VAL A 506 -24.25 -15.05 15.28
CA VAL A 506 -23.28 -15.60 16.24
C VAL A 506 -23.30 -14.85 17.58
N GLU A 507 -23.40 -13.52 17.53
CA GLU A 507 -23.39 -12.67 18.72
C GLU A 507 -24.81 -12.43 19.22
N ARG A 508 -25.02 -12.60 20.53
CA ARG A 508 -26.31 -12.39 21.19
C ARG A 508 -26.13 -11.32 22.26
N LEU A 509 -26.84 -10.20 22.10
CA LEU A 509 -26.79 -9.07 23.01
C LEU A 509 -28.17 -8.88 23.64
N THR A 510 -28.26 -8.95 24.95
CA THR A 510 -29.53 -8.77 25.67
C THR A 510 -29.98 -7.31 25.56
N LEU A 511 -31.22 -7.11 25.13
CA LEU A 511 -31.87 -5.80 25.09
C LEU A 511 -32.47 -5.51 26.45
N GLN A 512 -31.71 -4.80 27.29
CA GLN A 512 -32.12 -4.44 28.65
C GLN A 512 -32.12 -2.93 28.83
N ASP A 513 -33.22 -2.40 29.37
CA ASP A 513 -33.30 -1.02 29.88
C ASP A 513 -33.19 -1.01 31.42
N GLU A 514 -33.33 0.17 32.05
CA GLU A 514 -33.26 0.30 33.53
C GLU A 514 -34.34 -0.50 34.27
N GLU A 515 -35.45 -0.85 33.61
CA GLU A 515 -36.60 -1.51 34.22
C GLU A 515 -36.61 -3.03 33.99
N SER A 516 -36.29 -3.50 32.78
CA SER A 516 -36.44 -4.91 32.40
C SER A 516 -35.69 -5.33 31.13
N SER A 517 -35.48 -6.64 30.98
CA SER A 517 -35.10 -7.24 29.70
C SER A 517 -36.32 -7.32 28.79
N VAL A 518 -36.19 -6.79 27.57
CA VAL A 518 -37.27 -6.72 26.58
C VAL A 518 -37.09 -7.76 25.48
N GLY A 519 -35.85 -8.22 25.24
CA GLY A 519 -35.54 -9.18 24.17
C GLY A 519 -34.04 -9.39 23.95
N THR A 520 -33.70 -9.89 22.76
CA THR A 520 -32.31 -10.13 22.33
C THR A 520 -32.06 -9.54 20.94
N LEU A 521 -30.96 -8.80 20.81
CA LEU A 521 -30.37 -8.38 19.54
C LEU A 521 -29.36 -9.45 19.08
N LEU A 522 -29.65 -10.06 17.95
CA LEU A 522 -28.83 -11.09 17.31
C LEU A 522 -28.05 -10.45 16.17
N ILE A 523 -26.73 -10.61 16.18
CA ILE A 523 -25.85 -10.04 15.16
C ILE A 523 -24.91 -11.12 14.65
N GLY A 524 -24.84 -11.25 13.33
CA GLY A 524 -23.90 -12.14 12.68
C GLY A 524 -22.47 -11.61 12.67
N ARG A 525 -21.58 -12.25 11.92
CA ARG A 525 -20.22 -11.69 11.72
C ARG A 525 -20.30 -10.48 10.80
N ARG A 526 -19.24 -9.66 10.73
CA ARG A 526 -19.16 -8.63 9.68
C ARG A 526 -19.23 -9.27 8.29
N SER A 527 -19.75 -8.52 7.32
CA SER A 527 -19.84 -8.92 5.91
C SER A 527 -18.50 -9.33 5.27
N ASP A 528 -17.37 -8.90 5.84
CA ASP A 528 -16.01 -9.29 5.44
C ASP A 528 -15.51 -10.61 6.08
N GLY A 529 -16.27 -11.18 7.02
CA GLY A 529 -15.98 -12.41 7.76
C GLY A 529 -15.21 -12.21 9.07
N ASN A 530 -14.81 -10.97 9.39
CA ASN A 530 -14.06 -10.64 10.60
C ASN A 530 -14.98 -10.50 11.83
N ARG A 531 -14.37 -10.56 13.03
CA ARG A 531 -15.03 -10.18 14.29
C ARG A 531 -15.11 -8.67 14.42
N TYR A 532 -16.11 -8.19 15.16
CA TYR A 532 -16.23 -6.79 15.55
C TYR A 532 -15.04 -6.34 16.41
N ASN A 533 -14.56 -5.10 16.25
CA ASN A 533 -13.64 -4.54 17.23
C ASN A 533 -14.35 -4.15 18.53
N ARG A 534 -13.55 -3.84 19.54
CA ARG A 534 -14.03 -3.36 20.83
C ARG A 534 -14.89 -2.10 20.72
N GLN A 535 -14.50 -1.12 19.90
CA GLN A 535 -15.22 0.15 19.74
C GLN A 535 -16.60 -0.04 19.07
N GLU A 536 -16.70 -0.95 18.09
CA GLU A 536 -17.94 -1.32 17.41
C GLU A 536 -18.91 -2.00 18.36
N LEU A 537 -18.44 -2.98 19.13
CA LEU A 537 -19.26 -3.64 20.16
C LEU A 537 -19.65 -2.67 21.28
N GLU A 538 -18.77 -1.77 21.66
CA GLU A 538 -19.02 -0.76 22.70
C GLU A 538 -20.08 0.26 22.22
N ALA A 539 -20.01 0.72 20.97
CA ALA A 539 -21.04 1.57 20.38
C ALA A 539 -22.41 0.86 20.30
N ILE A 540 -22.44 -0.41 19.88
CA ILE A 540 -23.70 -1.20 19.90
C ILE A 540 -24.22 -1.34 21.33
N ARG A 541 -23.35 -1.60 22.32
CA ARG A 541 -23.77 -1.71 23.72
C ARG A 541 -24.29 -0.40 24.29
N GLU A 542 -23.75 0.73 23.85
CA GLU A 542 -24.16 2.07 24.28
C GLU A 542 -25.59 2.41 23.83
N ILE A 543 -26.05 1.91 22.67
CA ILE A 543 -27.42 2.13 22.18
C ILE A 543 -28.45 1.15 22.75
N ILE A 544 -28.02 0.01 23.32
CA ILE A 544 -28.92 -1.04 23.83
C ILE A 544 -29.99 -0.50 24.79
N PRO A 545 -29.67 0.32 25.83
CA PRO A 545 -30.68 0.79 26.78
C PRO A 545 -31.76 1.63 26.12
N SER A 546 -31.39 2.53 25.21
CA SER A 546 -32.35 3.38 24.50
C SER A 546 -33.19 2.59 23.49
N LEU A 547 -32.63 1.54 22.87
CA LEU A 547 -33.37 0.65 21.99
C LEU A 547 -34.38 -0.20 22.78
N ALA A 548 -33.98 -0.74 23.92
CA ALA A 548 -34.85 -1.50 24.82
C ALA A 548 -36.02 -0.64 25.33
N GLU A 549 -35.73 0.58 25.81
CA GLU A 549 -36.76 1.54 26.25
C GLU A 549 -37.75 1.84 25.11
N ALA A 550 -37.25 2.15 23.90
CA ALA A 550 -38.09 2.47 22.75
C ALA A 550 -39.00 1.31 22.34
N LEU A 551 -38.48 0.09 22.30
CA LEU A 551 -39.26 -1.11 21.96
C LEU A 551 -40.31 -1.42 23.03
N ARG A 552 -39.97 -1.27 24.32
CA ARG A 552 -40.92 -1.46 25.43
C ARG A 552 -42.06 -0.45 25.38
N VAL A 553 -41.75 0.83 25.20
CA VAL A 553 -42.74 1.92 25.12
C VAL A 553 -43.65 1.74 23.92
N SER A 554 -43.06 1.47 22.74
CA SER A 554 -43.82 1.24 21.51
C SER A 554 -44.76 0.03 21.65
N ARG A 555 -44.26 -1.10 22.15
CA ARG A 555 -45.05 -2.32 22.37
C ARG A 555 -46.22 -2.07 23.33
N GLY A 556 -45.96 -1.44 24.48
CA GLY A 556 -47.00 -1.13 25.48
C GLY A 556 -48.04 -0.12 25.01
N ARG A 557 -47.68 0.77 24.07
CA ARG A 557 -48.64 1.66 23.41
C ARG A 557 -49.49 0.90 22.41
N PHE A 558 -48.87 0.17 21.49
CA PHE A 558 -49.57 -0.54 20.41
C PHE A 558 -50.51 -1.63 20.95
N SER A 559 -50.11 -2.32 22.04
CA SER A 559 -50.98 -3.28 22.71
C SER A 559 -52.23 -2.63 23.31
N ARG A 560 -52.10 -1.41 23.85
CA ARG A 560 -53.23 -0.64 24.39
C ARG A 560 -54.15 -0.12 23.30
N GLU A 561 -53.60 0.37 22.20
CA GLU A 561 -54.37 0.80 21.02
C GLU A 561 -55.16 -0.36 20.41
N ASN A 562 -54.51 -1.51 20.17
CA ASN A 562 -55.18 -2.70 19.66
C ASN A 562 -56.28 -3.20 20.61
N ALA A 563 -56.02 -3.22 21.92
CA ALA A 563 -57.04 -3.61 22.91
C ALA A 563 -58.22 -2.64 22.95
N MET A 564 -57.96 -1.33 22.79
CA MET A 564 -59.01 -0.33 22.74
C MET A 564 -59.84 -0.45 21.46
N GLN A 565 -59.20 -0.71 20.33
CA GLN A 565 -59.85 -0.90 19.04
C GLN A 565 -60.70 -2.18 19.02
N GLN A 566 -60.20 -3.28 19.57
CA GLN A 566 -60.98 -4.50 19.78
C GLN A 566 -62.20 -4.26 20.68
N ARG A 567 -62.05 -3.51 21.78
CA ARG A 567 -63.19 -3.15 22.63
C ARG A 567 -64.20 -2.27 21.88
N MET A 568 -63.74 -1.34 21.05
CA MET A 568 -64.63 -0.50 20.22
C MET A 568 -65.37 -1.34 19.19
N GLU A 569 -64.71 -2.29 18.53
CA GLU A 569 -65.32 -3.22 17.59
C GLU A 569 -66.33 -4.14 18.29
N GLU A 570 -66.00 -4.67 19.47
CA GLU A 570 -66.91 -5.48 20.28
C GLU A 570 -68.13 -4.68 20.73
N MET A 571 -67.94 -3.43 21.17
CA MET A 571 -69.04 -2.51 21.51
C MET A 571 -69.90 -2.19 20.30
N ALA A 572 -69.29 -1.92 19.13
CA ALA A 572 -70.01 -1.69 17.88
C ALA A 572 -70.81 -2.92 17.44
N ALA A 573 -70.23 -4.12 17.56
CA ALA A 573 -70.91 -5.38 17.27
C ALA A 573 -72.10 -5.64 18.21
N ARG A 574 -71.94 -5.37 19.52
CA ARG A 574 -73.03 -5.47 20.51
C ARG A 574 -74.14 -4.45 20.24
N LEU A 575 -73.80 -3.22 19.89
CA LEU A 575 -74.79 -2.19 19.52
C LEU A 575 -75.58 -2.60 18.27
N ALA A 576 -74.90 -3.10 17.24
CA ALA A 576 -75.55 -3.62 16.03
C ALA A 576 -76.50 -4.80 16.34
N GLN A 577 -76.12 -5.66 17.29
CA GLN A 577 -76.97 -6.77 17.75
C GLN A 577 -78.22 -6.29 18.51
N LEU A 578 -78.11 -5.21 19.28
CA LEU A 578 -79.22 -4.60 20.01
C LEU A 578 -80.18 -3.83 19.08
N GLU A 579 -79.65 -3.14 18.07
CA GLU A 579 -80.44 -2.42 17.05
C GLU A 579 -81.13 -3.38 16.05
N GLY A 580 -80.57 -4.57 15.84
CA GLY A 580 -81.09 -5.59 14.91
C GLY A 580 -82.36 -6.35 15.36
N GLY A 581 -82.87 -6.12 16.57
CA GLY A 581 -84.18 -6.62 17.02
C GLY A 581 -84.28 -8.13 17.27
N ALA A 582 -84.01 -8.58 18.49
CA ALA A 582 -84.45 -9.90 18.96
C ALA A 582 -85.90 -9.82 19.50
N PRO A 583 -86.82 -10.73 19.13
CA PRO A 583 -88.19 -10.69 19.62
C PRO A 583 -88.26 -11.09 21.09
N LYS A 584 -89.05 -10.31 21.84
CA LYS A 584 -89.28 -10.43 23.28
C LYS A 584 -89.85 -11.84 23.60
N PRO A 585 -89.21 -12.66 24.46
CA PRO A 585 -89.82 -13.90 24.91
C PRO A 585 -91.03 -13.57 25.78
N ALA A 586 -92.15 -14.25 25.50
CA ALA A 586 -93.44 -14.10 26.17
C ALA A 586 -93.43 -14.62 27.60
#